data_AF-A0AAN5DG21-F1
#
_entry.id   AF-A0AAN5DG21-F1
#
_cell.length_a   1.000
_cell.length_b   1.000
_cell.length_c   1.000
_cell.angle_alpha   90.00
_cell.angle_beta   90.00
_cell.angle_gamma   90.00
#
_symmetry.space_group_name_H-M   'P 1'
#
loop_
_entity.id
_entity.type
_entity.pdbx_description
1 polymer ?
#
loop_
_entity_poly.entity_id
_entity_poly.type
_entity_poly.pdbx_seq_one_letter_code
_entity_poly.pdbx_strand_id
1 'polypeptide(L)'
;MNLVYKVFAILHIAAELCPSSFALKVDEDVVFNIDRFLGGVHKYFFPEKADIYCRVWHGMLPKRNASGKWYISTDQYPGKVYPDFCSGPAYALTRSAARRILNNTHLLPDIQVEDVLITGMIAEKARVNRVPLPEMFHRKNLFARKCDTLPDGTPALLAKHNFKTYGEMREAWKRISRPECPQ
;
A
#
# COMPACT_ATOMS: atom_id res chain seq x y z
N MET A 1 -19.32 -0.50 3.32
CA MET A 1 -17.85 -0.55 3.09
C MET A 1 -17.23 -1.31 4.28
N ASN A 2 -16.55 -2.44 4.05
CA ASN A 2 -16.06 -3.34 5.13
C ASN A 2 -14.52 -3.55 5.06
N LEU A 3 -13.80 -2.74 4.27
CA LEU A 3 -12.39 -3.01 3.99
C LEU A 3 -11.50 -2.75 5.21
N VAL A 4 -11.78 -1.68 5.97
CA VAL A 4 -11.06 -1.33 7.22
C VAL A 4 -11.02 -2.51 8.18
N TYR A 5 -12.17 -3.09 8.50
CA TYR A 5 -12.27 -4.21 9.45
C TYR A 5 -11.59 -5.47 8.92
N LYS A 6 -11.72 -5.76 7.61
CA LYS A 6 -11.00 -6.88 6.98
C LYS A 6 -9.49 -6.73 7.10
N VAL A 7 -8.97 -5.53 6.82
CA VAL A 7 -7.53 -5.25 6.92
C VAL A 7 -7.08 -5.35 8.38
N PHE A 8 -7.84 -4.84 9.35
CA PHE A 8 -7.49 -5.02 10.76
C PHE A 8 -7.44 -6.49 11.19
N ALA A 9 -8.42 -7.31 10.76
CA ALA A 9 -8.39 -8.73 11.05
C ALA A 9 -7.14 -9.42 10.48
N ILE A 10 -6.80 -9.11 9.22
CA ILE A 10 -5.59 -9.63 8.56
C ILE A 10 -4.32 -9.17 9.29
N LEU A 11 -4.21 -7.88 9.61
CA LEU A 11 -3.06 -7.33 10.32
C LEU A 11 -2.91 -7.93 11.72
N HIS A 12 -4.01 -8.15 12.43
CA HIS A 12 -3.99 -8.76 13.76
C HIS A 12 -3.45 -10.19 13.71
N ILE A 13 -3.94 -11.02 12.79
CA ILE A 13 -3.43 -12.37 12.57
C ILE A 13 -1.94 -12.32 12.18
N ALA A 14 -1.56 -11.45 11.24
CA ALA A 14 -0.18 -11.33 10.79
C ALA A 14 0.77 -10.87 11.90
N ALA A 15 0.33 -9.95 12.77
CA ALA A 15 1.13 -9.41 13.84
C ALA A 15 1.30 -10.39 15.01
N GLU A 16 0.26 -11.14 15.37
CA GLU A 16 0.27 -11.96 16.57
C GLU A 16 0.59 -13.42 16.31
N LEU A 17 0.15 -13.98 15.17
CA LEU A 17 0.24 -15.42 14.91
C LEU A 17 1.30 -15.79 13.87
N CYS A 18 1.76 -14.85 13.04
CA CYS A 18 2.75 -15.17 12.01
C CYS A 18 4.19 -14.87 12.48
N PRO A 19 5.16 -15.77 12.21
CA PRO A 19 6.57 -15.54 12.55
C PRO A 19 7.27 -14.55 11.59
N SER A 20 6.65 -14.23 10.45
CA SER A 20 7.20 -13.33 9.44
C SER A 20 7.51 -11.94 10.01
N SER A 21 8.59 -11.32 9.53
CA SER A 21 8.96 -9.95 9.87
C SER A 21 8.14 -8.89 9.12
N PHE A 22 7.41 -9.29 8.08
CA PHE A 22 6.58 -8.41 7.28
C PHE A 22 5.21 -9.02 6.97
N ALA A 23 4.22 -8.13 6.81
CA ALA A 23 2.92 -8.43 6.23
C ALA A 23 2.76 -7.63 4.92
N LEU A 24 2.24 -8.26 3.88
CA LEU A 24 1.94 -7.64 2.60
C LEU A 24 0.42 -7.62 2.39
N LYS A 25 -0.13 -6.43 2.14
CA LYS A 25 -1.52 -6.26 1.71
C LYS A 25 -1.55 -5.97 0.22
N VAL A 26 -2.46 -6.64 -0.50
CA VAL A 26 -2.68 -6.47 -1.94
C VAL A 26 -4.18 -6.53 -2.20
N ASP A 27 -4.72 -5.56 -2.96
CA ASP A 27 -6.14 -5.55 -3.36
C ASP A 27 -6.44 -6.64 -4.42
N GLU A 28 -7.70 -7.04 -4.52
CA GLU A 28 -8.14 -8.09 -5.45
C GLU A 28 -7.95 -7.74 -6.94
N ASP A 29 -7.89 -6.45 -7.27
CA ASP A 29 -7.74 -5.94 -8.63
C ASP A 29 -6.28 -5.58 -8.98
N VAL A 30 -5.32 -6.23 -8.30
CA VAL A 30 -3.89 -5.97 -8.38
C VAL A 30 -3.12 -7.20 -8.84
N VAL A 31 -2.17 -6.98 -9.74
CA VAL A 31 -1.13 -7.95 -10.07
C VAL A 31 0.16 -7.51 -9.38
N PHE A 32 0.71 -8.38 -8.55
CA PHE A 32 1.88 -8.11 -7.72
C PHE A 32 2.99 -9.15 -7.97
N ASN A 33 4.18 -8.69 -8.34
CA ASN A 33 5.36 -9.53 -8.55
C ASN A 33 6.04 -9.85 -7.21
N ILE A 34 5.60 -10.94 -6.59
CA ILE A 34 6.09 -11.38 -5.28
C ILE A 34 7.56 -11.84 -5.31
N ASP A 35 7.99 -12.50 -6.39
CA ASP A 35 9.37 -13.00 -6.50
C ASP A 35 10.37 -11.84 -6.51
N ARG A 36 10.06 -10.78 -7.27
CA ARG A 36 10.85 -9.54 -7.29
C ARG A 36 10.83 -8.82 -5.95
N PHE A 37 9.68 -8.77 -5.29
CA PHE A 37 9.58 -8.21 -3.94
C PHE A 37 10.50 -8.95 -2.96
N LEU A 38 10.43 -10.29 -2.93
CA LEU A 38 11.25 -11.13 -2.06
C LEU A 38 12.74 -11.04 -2.42
N GLY A 39 13.10 -10.92 -3.70
CA GLY A 39 14.49 -10.72 -4.13
C GLY A 39 15.09 -9.38 -3.69
N GLY A 40 14.24 -8.35 -3.46
CA GLY A 40 14.65 -7.03 -2.98
C GLY A 40 14.45 -6.80 -1.49
N VAL A 41 13.67 -7.65 -0.79
CA VAL A 41 13.19 -7.34 0.56
C VAL A 41 14.34 -7.10 1.54
N HIS A 42 15.40 -7.91 1.48
CA HIS A 42 16.54 -7.77 2.39
C HIS A 42 17.41 -6.53 2.13
N LYS A 43 17.33 -5.93 0.92
CA LYS A 43 18.13 -4.76 0.55
C LYS A 43 17.48 -3.45 0.99
N TYR A 44 16.17 -3.38 0.93
CA TYR A 44 15.42 -2.13 1.09
C TYR A 44 14.53 -2.10 2.33
N PHE A 45 14.24 -3.26 2.93
CA PHE A 45 13.29 -3.35 4.03
C PHE A 45 14.03 -3.69 5.32
N PHE A 46 13.80 -2.85 6.32
CA PHE A 46 14.41 -2.90 7.63
C PHE A 46 13.40 -3.45 8.64
N PRO A 47 13.35 -4.78 8.89
CA PRO A 47 12.31 -5.44 9.68
C PRO A 47 12.22 -4.95 11.14
N GLU A 48 13.32 -4.45 11.67
CA GLU A 48 13.45 -3.93 13.02
C GLU A 48 12.79 -2.55 13.21
N LYS A 49 12.62 -1.78 12.12
CA LYS A 49 11.97 -0.47 12.16
C LYS A 49 10.46 -0.62 12.09
N ALA A 50 9.74 0.39 12.59
CA ALA A 50 8.28 0.46 12.47
C ALA A 50 7.91 1.26 11.22
N ASP A 51 8.01 0.58 10.07
CA ASP A 51 7.85 1.19 8.75
C ASP A 51 6.74 0.51 7.92
N ILE A 52 6.12 1.31 7.05
CA ILE A 52 5.23 0.89 5.96
C ILE A 52 5.91 1.28 4.64
N TYR A 53 6.07 0.30 3.76
CA TYR A 53 6.75 0.40 2.48
C TYR A 53 5.72 0.42 1.35
N CYS A 54 5.66 1.53 0.61
CA CYS A 54 4.58 1.77 -0.34
C CYS A 54 4.89 2.93 -1.29
N ARG A 55 3.99 3.17 -2.25
CA ARG A 55 3.88 4.50 -2.85
C ARG A 55 3.17 5.45 -1.88
N VAL A 56 3.86 6.50 -1.48
CA VAL A 56 3.32 7.50 -0.55
C VAL A 56 2.54 8.59 -1.30
N TRP A 57 1.40 8.96 -0.74
CA TRP A 57 0.61 10.12 -1.13
C TRP A 57 0.88 11.27 -0.17
N HIS A 58 1.27 12.41 -0.72
CA HIS A 58 1.54 13.63 0.04
C HIS A 58 0.50 14.69 -0.26
N GLY A 59 0.15 15.50 0.75
CA GLY A 59 -0.66 16.72 0.56
C GLY A 59 -2.08 16.49 0.02
N MET A 60 -2.62 15.28 0.16
CA MET A 60 -3.93 14.93 -0.39
C MET A 60 -5.07 15.51 0.43
N LEU A 61 -6.09 16.03 -0.26
CA LEU A 61 -7.27 16.61 0.36
C LEU A 61 -8.41 15.59 0.49
N PRO A 62 -9.20 15.64 1.58
CA PRO A 62 -10.42 14.87 1.73
C PRO A 62 -11.41 15.09 0.59
N LYS A 63 -12.06 14.03 0.11
CA LYS A 63 -13.16 14.15 -0.85
C LYS A 63 -14.43 14.52 -0.09
N ARG A 64 -14.91 15.74 -0.31
CA ARG A 64 -16.09 16.31 0.37
C ARG A 64 -17.40 16.15 -0.40
N ASN A 65 -17.39 15.53 -1.58
CA ASN A 65 -18.61 15.24 -2.32
C ASN A 65 -19.26 13.95 -1.79
N ALA A 66 -20.45 14.08 -1.20
CA ALA A 66 -21.21 12.99 -0.58
C ALA A 66 -21.57 11.83 -1.53
N SER A 67 -21.63 12.06 -2.84
CA SER A 67 -21.90 10.99 -3.83
C SER A 67 -20.65 10.19 -4.23
N GLY A 68 -19.46 10.61 -3.78
CA GLY A 68 -18.21 9.95 -4.12
C GLY A 68 -17.92 8.72 -3.26
N LYS A 69 -17.37 7.66 -3.88
CA LYS A 69 -16.90 6.44 -3.18
C LYS A 69 -15.99 6.73 -1.98
N TRP A 70 -15.17 7.78 -2.08
CA TRP A 70 -14.18 8.13 -1.05
C TRP A 70 -14.61 9.34 -0.21
N TYR A 71 -15.92 9.61 -0.13
CA TYR A 71 -16.45 10.70 0.67
C TYR A 71 -16.08 10.57 2.14
N ILE A 72 -15.59 11.68 2.70
CA ILE A 72 -15.30 11.87 4.12
C ILE A 72 -15.88 13.22 4.54
N SER A 73 -16.79 13.24 5.51
CA SER A 73 -17.40 14.46 6.04
C SER A 73 -16.41 15.26 6.88
N THR A 74 -16.69 16.56 7.07
CA THR A 74 -15.88 17.41 7.95
C THR A 74 -15.92 16.92 9.40
N ASP A 75 -17.03 16.32 9.83
CA ASP A 75 -17.16 15.75 11.18
C ASP A 75 -16.28 14.51 11.37
N GLN A 76 -16.18 13.65 10.34
CA GLN A 76 -15.30 12.49 10.34
C GLN A 76 -13.82 12.88 10.33
N TYR A 77 -13.48 13.94 9.58
CA TYR A 77 -12.12 14.48 9.52
C TYR A 77 -12.14 15.99 9.28
N PRO A 78 -11.87 16.83 10.29
CA PRO A 78 -11.93 18.29 10.14
C PRO A 78 -10.69 18.87 9.43
N GLY A 79 -9.62 18.09 9.30
CA GLY A 79 -8.39 18.54 8.64
C GLY A 79 -8.59 18.87 7.16
N LYS A 80 -7.83 19.86 6.66
CA LYS A 80 -7.85 20.26 5.25
C LYS A 80 -7.04 19.31 4.36
N VAL A 81 -6.01 18.69 4.92
CA VAL A 81 -5.03 17.84 4.25
C VAL A 81 -4.84 16.61 5.14
N TYR A 82 -4.76 15.42 4.55
CA TYR A 82 -4.42 14.19 5.29
C TYR A 82 -2.95 14.17 5.68
N PRO A 83 -2.58 13.48 6.79
CA PRO A 83 -1.21 13.02 6.96
C PRO A 83 -0.81 12.18 5.75
N ASP A 84 0.49 12.11 5.46
CA ASP A 84 0.99 11.26 4.38
C ASP A 84 0.53 9.82 4.58
N PHE A 85 0.07 9.16 3.53
CA PHE A 85 -0.46 7.79 3.61
C PHE A 85 -0.05 6.96 2.40
N CYS A 86 -0.15 5.65 2.51
CA CYS A 86 0.19 4.74 1.43
C CYS A 86 -0.93 4.62 0.41
N SER A 87 -0.57 4.41 -0.85
CA SER A 87 -1.54 4.07 -1.89
C SER A 87 -2.18 2.71 -1.60
N GLY A 88 -3.52 2.68 -1.51
CA GLY A 88 -4.29 1.49 -1.14
C GLY A 88 -4.04 0.18 -1.92
N PRO A 89 -3.77 0.15 -3.24
CA PRO A 89 -3.66 -1.10 -3.99
C PRO A 89 -2.68 -2.12 -3.42
N ALA A 90 -1.53 -1.68 -2.91
CA ALA A 90 -0.60 -2.55 -2.22
C ALA A 90 0.36 -1.76 -1.33
N TYR A 91 0.67 -2.33 -0.16
CA TYR A 91 1.69 -1.84 0.77
C TYR A 91 2.20 -3.00 1.63
N ALA A 92 3.46 -2.92 2.08
CA ALA A 92 4.04 -3.87 3.02
C ALA A 92 4.29 -3.18 4.36
N LEU A 93 4.03 -3.86 5.47
CA LEU A 93 4.33 -3.37 6.82
C LEU A 93 5.30 -4.31 7.50
N THR A 94 6.21 -3.72 8.27
CA THR A 94 6.94 -4.46 9.29
C THR A 94 5.98 -4.98 10.36
N ARG A 95 6.31 -6.11 10.99
CA ARG A 95 5.54 -6.66 12.11
C ARG A 95 5.42 -5.65 13.26
N SER A 96 6.48 -4.88 13.50
CA SER A 96 6.50 -3.82 14.52
C SER A 96 5.54 -2.66 14.16
N ALA A 97 5.47 -2.24 12.89
CA ALA A 97 4.47 -1.27 12.42
C ALA A 97 3.05 -1.79 12.60
N ALA A 98 2.77 -3.02 12.19
CA ALA A 98 1.45 -3.64 12.35
C ALA A 98 1.00 -3.63 13.82
N ARG A 99 1.87 -4.02 14.75
CA ARG A 99 1.58 -3.97 16.19
C ARG A 99 1.32 -2.55 16.70
N ARG A 100 2.12 -1.57 16.29
CA ARG A 100 1.92 -0.17 16.70
C ARG A 100 0.59 0.38 16.19
N ILE A 101 0.22 0.06 14.95
CA ILE A 101 -1.08 0.42 14.39
C ILE A 101 -2.22 -0.23 15.19
N LEU A 102 -2.15 -1.54 15.44
CA LEU A 102 -3.18 -2.28 16.18
C LEU A 102 -3.39 -1.72 17.60
N ASN A 103 -2.31 -1.37 18.30
CA ASN A 103 -2.37 -0.76 19.64
C ASN A 103 -2.97 0.65 19.65
N ASN A 104 -3.04 1.31 18.50
CA ASN A 104 -3.61 2.65 18.33
C ASN A 104 -4.97 2.64 17.61
N THR A 105 -5.59 1.45 17.46
CA THR A 105 -6.90 1.33 16.81
C THR A 105 -8.02 2.02 17.58
N HIS A 106 -7.97 2.15 18.91
CA HIS A 106 -8.98 2.89 19.68
C HIS A 106 -9.22 4.35 19.21
N LEU A 107 -8.35 4.86 18.35
CA LEU A 107 -8.44 6.15 17.68
C LEU A 107 -9.20 6.09 16.34
N LEU A 108 -9.98 5.05 16.02
CA LEU A 108 -10.75 4.96 14.76
C LEU A 108 -11.80 6.09 14.71
N PRO A 109 -11.62 7.20 13.97
CA PRO A 109 -12.78 7.89 13.46
C PRO A 109 -13.55 6.93 12.55
N ASP A 110 -14.84 7.16 12.37
CA ASP A 110 -15.65 6.40 11.41
C ASP A 110 -15.27 6.81 9.98
N ILE A 111 -14.09 6.39 9.52
CA ILE A 111 -13.54 6.66 8.18
C ILE A 111 -13.48 5.34 7.42
N GLN A 112 -14.25 5.30 6.34
CA GLN A 112 -14.39 4.13 5.47
C GLN A 112 -13.25 3.93 4.46
N VAL A 113 -12.38 4.94 4.30
CA VAL A 113 -11.24 4.91 3.38
C VAL A 113 -10.03 4.31 4.10
N GLU A 114 -9.82 3.02 3.88
CA GLU A 114 -8.89 2.18 4.64
C GLU A 114 -7.44 2.69 4.63
N ASP A 115 -6.91 3.01 3.46
CA ASP A 115 -5.52 3.44 3.31
C ASP A 115 -5.25 4.78 4.01
N VAL A 116 -6.18 5.73 3.90
CA VAL A 116 -6.16 7.00 4.65
C VAL A 116 -6.21 6.77 6.16
N LEU A 117 -7.12 5.91 6.63
CA LEU A 117 -7.30 5.66 8.06
C LEU A 117 -6.10 4.92 8.66
N ILE A 118 -5.73 3.77 8.10
CA ILE A 118 -4.73 2.86 8.67
C ILE A 118 -3.31 3.39 8.45
N THR A 119 -2.95 3.68 7.20
CA THR A 119 -1.57 4.03 6.83
C THR A 119 -1.27 5.52 6.91
N GLY A 120 -2.31 6.35 7.05
CA GLY A 120 -2.21 7.79 7.29
C GLY A 120 -2.42 8.13 8.76
N MET A 121 -3.69 8.19 9.17
CA MET A 121 -4.08 8.76 10.46
C MET A 121 -3.58 7.95 11.66
N ILE A 122 -3.82 6.64 11.68
CA ILE A 122 -3.39 5.77 12.78
C ILE A 122 -1.88 5.63 12.78
N ALA A 123 -1.27 5.41 11.61
CA ALA A 123 0.19 5.31 11.46
C ALA A 123 0.92 6.58 11.95
N GLU A 124 0.41 7.77 11.61
CA GLU A 124 0.96 9.04 12.06
C GLU A 124 0.96 9.13 13.59
N LYS A 125 -0.18 8.85 14.22
CA LYS A 125 -0.30 8.89 15.68
C LYS A 125 0.55 7.82 16.36
N ALA A 126 0.67 6.65 15.74
CA ALA A 126 1.48 5.53 16.20
C ALA A 126 2.99 5.70 15.92
N ARG A 127 3.40 6.82 15.31
CA ARG A 127 4.79 7.12 14.90
C ARG A 127 5.38 5.99 14.06
N VAL A 128 4.63 5.59 13.03
CA VAL A 128 5.03 4.62 12.02
C VAL A 128 5.41 5.37 10.75
N ASN A 129 6.60 5.10 10.22
CA ASN A 129 7.10 5.81 9.06
C ASN A 129 6.49 5.24 7.78
N ARG A 130 6.35 6.10 6.76
CA ARG A 130 6.00 5.71 5.40
C ARG A 130 7.25 5.83 4.55
N VAL A 131 7.79 4.69 4.15
CA VAL A 131 9.03 4.61 3.36
C VAL A 131 8.64 4.53 1.87
N PRO A 132 9.05 5.52 1.06
CA PRO A 132 8.65 5.60 -0.33
C PRO A 132 9.34 4.54 -1.19
N LEU A 133 8.53 3.82 -1.97
CA LEU A 133 8.95 2.88 -3.00
C LEU A 133 8.28 3.23 -4.36
N PRO A 134 8.44 4.47 -4.88
CA PRO A 134 7.66 4.97 -6.01
C PRO A 134 7.87 4.18 -7.31
N GLU A 135 9.11 3.74 -7.56
CA GLU A 135 9.51 2.94 -8.74
C GLU A 135 8.90 1.53 -8.71
N MET A 136 8.43 1.09 -7.53
CA MET A 136 7.85 -0.22 -7.32
C MET A 136 6.33 -0.25 -7.52
N PHE A 137 5.62 0.88 -7.46
CA PHE A 137 4.15 0.90 -7.47
C PHE A 137 3.61 1.91 -8.50
N HIS A 138 3.22 1.45 -9.70
CA HIS A 138 2.68 2.31 -10.76
C HIS A 138 1.14 2.38 -10.75
N ARG A 139 0.62 3.62 -10.90
CA ARG A 139 -0.83 3.94 -10.82
C ARG A 139 -1.59 3.83 -12.15
N LYS A 140 -0.91 3.67 -13.29
CA LYS A 140 -1.56 3.84 -14.61
C LYS A 140 -1.45 2.59 -15.49
N ASN A 141 -2.47 2.42 -16.34
CA ASN A 141 -2.48 1.51 -17.48
C ASN A 141 -1.42 1.84 -18.54
N LEU A 142 -0.71 2.98 -18.41
CA LEU A 142 0.53 3.23 -19.11
C LEU A 142 1.55 2.19 -18.66
N PHE A 143 1.76 1.17 -19.49
CA PHE A 143 3.07 0.53 -19.53
C PHE A 143 4.04 1.66 -19.82
N ALA A 144 4.72 2.16 -18.79
CA ALA A 144 5.72 3.18 -18.98
C ALA A 144 6.71 2.62 -20.00
N ARG A 145 6.96 3.37 -21.07
CA ARG A 145 7.97 3.04 -22.09
C ARG A 145 9.39 2.92 -21.49
N LYS A 146 9.57 3.30 -20.22
CA LYS A 146 10.79 3.09 -19.44
C LYS A 146 10.51 2.02 -18.38
N CYS A 147 11.29 0.94 -18.42
CA CYS A 147 11.47 0.10 -17.26
C CYS A 147 12.33 0.89 -16.27
N ASP A 148 11.72 1.44 -15.23
CA ASP A 148 12.51 1.92 -14.11
C ASP A 148 13.24 0.68 -13.53
N THR A 149 14.56 0.73 -13.49
CA THR A 149 15.40 -0.37 -12.97
C THR A 149 16.09 0.09 -11.70
N LEU A 150 16.19 -0.83 -10.73
CA LEU A 150 17.07 -0.67 -9.60
C LEU A 150 18.54 -0.57 -10.07
N PRO A 151 19.46 -0.10 -9.22
CA PRO A 151 20.88 0.03 -9.59
C PRO A 151 21.54 -1.27 -10.08
N ASP A 152 20.99 -2.43 -9.72
CA ASP A 152 21.46 -3.75 -10.16
C ASP A 152 20.82 -4.22 -11.48
N GLY A 153 20.08 -3.35 -12.18
CA GLY A 153 19.41 -3.65 -13.44
C GLY A 153 18.08 -4.41 -13.28
N THR A 154 17.68 -4.76 -12.05
CA THR A 154 16.40 -5.41 -11.79
C THR A 154 15.26 -4.45 -12.11
N PRO A 155 14.24 -4.84 -12.88
CA PRO A 155 13.05 -4.00 -13.06
C PRO A 155 12.44 -3.65 -11.70
N ALA A 156 12.13 -2.39 -11.45
CA ALA A 156 11.67 -1.92 -10.15
C ALA A 156 10.18 -2.20 -9.91
N LEU A 157 9.36 -2.22 -10.97
CA LEU A 157 7.91 -2.37 -10.90
C LEU A 157 7.47 -3.64 -10.14
N LEU A 158 6.84 -3.51 -8.97
CA LEU A 158 6.25 -4.61 -8.21
C LEU A 158 4.78 -4.80 -8.49
N ALA A 159 4.00 -3.73 -8.67
CA ALA A 159 2.55 -3.85 -8.72
C ALA A 159 1.89 -2.95 -9.76
N LYS A 160 0.80 -3.47 -10.34
CA LYS A 160 -0.15 -2.74 -11.18
C LYS A 160 -1.57 -3.07 -10.74
N HIS A 161 -2.47 -2.09 -10.78
CA HIS A 161 -3.83 -2.21 -10.25
C HIS A 161 -4.90 -1.76 -11.24
N ASN A 162 -6.17 -1.83 -10.82
CA ASN A 162 -7.36 -1.43 -11.57
C ASN A 162 -7.74 -2.37 -12.73
N PHE A 163 -7.47 -3.66 -12.58
CA PHE A 163 -7.97 -4.68 -13.50
C PHE A 163 -9.45 -5.00 -13.21
N LYS A 164 -10.22 -5.30 -14.25
CA LYS A 164 -11.66 -5.60 -14.15
C LYS A 164 -11.97 -7.05 -14.47
N THR A 165 -11.05 -7.73 -15.15
CA THR A 165 -11.21 -9.13 -15.54
C THR A 165 -9.97 -9.95 -15.22
N TYR A 166 -10.17 -11.25 -14.98
CA TYR A 166 -9.08 -12.20 -14.84
C TYR A 166 -8.17 -12.23 -16.09
N GLY A 167 -8.74 -12.05 -17.29
CA GLY A 167 -7.97 -11.99 -18.53
C GLY A 167 -6.97 -10.84 -18.54
N GLU A 168 -7.39 -9.64 -18.13
CA GLU A 168 -6.49 -8.49 -17.99
C GLU A 168 -5.39 -8.73 -16.95
N MET A 169 -5.73 -9.36 -15.82
CA MET A 169 -4.74 -9.70 -14.78
C MET A 169 -3.70 -10.68 -15.31
N ARG A 170 -4.09 -11.71 -16.07
CA ARG A 170 -3.12 -12.63 -16.68
C ARG A 170 -2.18 -11.95 -17.66
N GLU A 171 -2.71 -11.06 -18.51
CA GLU A 171 -1.87 -10.33 -19.47
C GLU A 171 -0.94 -9.34 -18.76
N ALA A 172 -1.40 -8.71 -17.70
CA ALA A 172 -0.56 -7.89 -16.84
C ALA A 172 0.53 -8.72 -16.13
N TRP A 173 0.21 -9.93 -15.67
CA TRP A 173 1.19 -10.84 -15.06
C TRP A 173 2.31 -11.20 -16.03
N LYS A 174 1.99 -11.60 -17.27
CA LYS A 174 3.01 -11.90 -18.29
C LYS A 174 4.00 -10.74 -18.47
N ARG A 175 3.48 -9.51 -18.50
CA ARG A 175 4.28 -8.29 -18.70
C ARG A 175 5.09 -7.88 -17.46
N ILE A 176 4.54 -8.03 -16.26
CA ILE A 176 5.27 -7.65 -15.03
C ILE A 176 6.35 -8.67 -14.67
N SER A 177 6.17 -9.95 -15.03
CA SER A 177 7.14 -11.02 -14.78
C SER A 177 8.32 -10.96 -15.73
N ARG A 178 8.09 -10.54 -16.98
CA ARG A 178 9.14 -10.33 -17.99
C ARG A 178 8.91 -8.97 -18.67
N PRO A 179 9.34 -7.87 -18.05
CA PRO A 179 9.17 -6.57 -18.66
C PRO A 179 10.03 -6.51 -19.93
N GLU A 180 9.37 -6.39 -21.08
CA GLU A 180 10.03 -6.06 -22.34
C GLU A 180 10.42 -4.58 -22.28
N CYS A 181 11.68 -4.33 -21.94
CA CYS A 181 12.24 -2.99 -21.92
C CYS A 181 12.70 -2.65 -23.34
N PRO A 182 12.08 -1.69 -24.04
CA PRO A 182 12.64 -1.20 -25.29
C PRO A 182 14.04 -0.63 -25.01
N GLN A 183 15.01 -1.04 -25.84
CA GLN A 183 16.38 -0.54 -25.82
C GLN A 183 16.45 0.94 -26.19
#